data_AF-A0A936QHI8-F1
#
_entry.id   AF-A0A936QHI8-F1
#
_cell.length_a   1.000
_cell.length_b   1.000
_cell.length_c   1.000
_cell.angle_alpha   90.00
_cell.angle_beta   90.00
_cell.angle_gamma   90.00
#
_symmetry.space_group_name_H-M   'P 1'
#
loop_
_entity.id
_entity.type
_entity.pdbx_description
1 polymer ?
#
loop_
_entity_poly.entity_id
_entity_poly.type
_entity_poly.pdbx_seq_one_letter_code
_entity_poly.pdbx_strand_id
1 'polypeptide(L)'
;MAAATPAVSWLPQNRPECANLFKNGEEIELFSSPNELLLLLTKQANNYELRNLQTIAARKTLLKMHTSRHRINQYHEWIDKNIAPTFYLP
;
A
#
# COMPACT_ATOMS: atom_id res chain seq x y z
N MET A 1 7.06 -3.96 -1.95
CA MET A 1 6.89 -2.85 -2.91
C MET A 1 8.04 -1.84 -2.77
N ALA A 2 9.27 -2.24 -3.09
CA ALA A 2 10.44 -1.36 -2.98
C ALA A 2 10.69 -0.50 -4.24
N ALA A 3 9.92 -0.72 -5.32
CA ALA A 3 10.21 -0.12 -6.62
C ALA A 3 9.36 1.11 -6.97
N ALA A 4 8.33 1.44 -6.17
CA ALA A 4 7.39 2.51 -6.51
C ALA A 4 6.92 2.43 -7.97
N THR A 5 6.58 1.22 -8.39
CA THR A 5 5.92 0.96 -9.65
C THR A 5 4.42 0.91 -9.41
N PRO A 6 3.60 1.26 -10.40
CA PRO A 6 2.17 0.96 -10.36
C PRO A 6 2.00 -0.53 -10.05
N ALA A 7 1.21 -0.86 -9.06
CA ALA A 7 1.04 -2.21 -8.57
C ALA A 7 -0.43 -2.61 -8.60
N VAL A 8 -0.68 -3.81 -9.09
CA VAL A 8 -1.95 -4.51 -8.94
C VAL A 8 -1.68 -5.71 -8.03
N SER A 9 -2.29 -5.75 -6.85
CA SER A 9 -1.99 -6.72 -5.81
C SER A 9 -3.20 -7.56 -5.45
N TRP A 10 -2.97 -8.85 -5.24
CA TRP A 10 -4.00 -9.75 -4.75
C TRP A 10 -4.44 -9.33 -3.35
N LEU A 11 -5.74 -9.33 -3.10
CA LEU A 11 -6.32 -9.24 -1.76
C LEU A 11 -6.69 -10.66 -1.29
N PRO A 12 -5.90 -11.29 -0.40
CA PRO A 12 -6.22 -12.62 0.08
C PRO A 12 -7.51 -12.60 0.91
N GLN A 13 -8.45 -13.49 0.59
CA GLN A 13 -9.73 -13.59 1.31
C GLN A 13 -9.56 -13.85 2.80
N ASN A 14 -8.48 -14.53 3.20
CA ASN A 14 -8.15 -14.85 4.58
C ASN A 14 -7.35 -13.75 5.31
N ARG A 15 -7.01 -12.63 4.64
CA ARG A 15 -6.25 -11.51 5.20
C ARG A 15 -6.79 -10.16 4.69
N PRO A 16 -8.05 -9.82 4.98
CA PRO A 16 -8.65 -8.55 4.54
C PRO A 16 -7.88 -7.33 5.08
N GLU A 17 -7.20 -7.46 6.23
CA GLU A 17 -6.38 -6.40 6.84
C GLU A 17 -5.21 -5.96 5.96
N CYS A 18 -4.79 -6.77 4.98
CA CYS A 18 -3.78 -6.36 4.00
C CYS A 18 -4.26 -5.15 3.16
N ALA A 19 -5.57 -4.95 3.00
CA ALA A 19 -6.13 -3.77 2.35
C ALA A 19 -5.87 -2.47 3.12
N ASN A 20 -5.52 -2.53 4.41
CA ASN A 20 -5.26 -1.36 5.24
C ASN A 20 -3.81 -0.86 5.16
N LEU A 21 -2.94 -1.59 4.45
CA LEU A 21 -1.53 -1.20 4.27
C LEU A 21 -1.36 -0.04 3.29
N PHE A 22 -2.26 0.05 2.31
CA PHE A 22 -2.27 1.02 1.22
C PHE A 22 -3.70 1.34 0.82
N LYS A 23 -3.93 2.56 0.32
CA LYS A 23 -5.25 2.95 -0.20
C LYS A 23 -5.52 2.33 -1.55
N ASN A 24 -6.55 1.48 -1.62
CA ASN A 24 -7.00 0.90 -2.89
C ASN A 24 -7.46 1.99 -3.88
N GLY A 25 -7.11 1.85 -5.15
CA GLY A 25 -7.38 2.80 -6.22
C GLY A 25 -6.47 4.03 -6.24
N GLU A 26 -6.03 4.51 -5.07
CA GLU A 26 -5.17 5.70 -4.95
C GLU A 26 -3.68 5.36 -4.97
N GLU A 27 -3.25 4.31 -4.28
CA GLU A 27 -1.84 3.94 -4.12
C GLU A 27 -1.52 2.63 -4.84
N ILE A 28 -2.44 1.67 -4.76
CA ILE A 28 -2.38 0.36 -5.42
C ILE A 28 -3.77 -0.04 -5.90
N GLU A 29 -3.86 -0.91 -6.89
CA GLU A 29 -5.12 -1.55 -7.24
C GLU A 29 -5.18 -2.93 -6.57
N LEU A 30 -6.24 -3.21 -5.83
CA LEU A 30 -6.49 -4.51 -5.23
C LEU A 30 -7.46 -5.32 -6.09
N PHE A 31 -7.19 -6.60 -6.26
CA PHE A 31 -8.07 -7.52 -6.97
C PHE A 31 -8.36 -8.78 -6.16
N SER A 32 -9.54 -9.35 -6.41
CA SER A 32 -10.08 -10.54 -5.76
C SER A 32 -10.47 -11.64 -6.77
N SER A 33 -10.32 -11.37 -8.06
CA SER A 33 -10.50 -12.38 -9.12
C SER A 33 -9.58 -12.13 -10.33
N PRO A 34 -9.33 -13.16 -11.17
CA PRO A 34 -8.58 -12.99 -12.42
C PRO A 34 -9.21 -11.99 -13.40
N ASN A 35 -10.54 -11.88 -13.42
CA ASN A 35 -11.25 -10.93 -14.29
C ASN A 35 -10.99 -9.48 -13.85
N GLU A 36 -11.00 -9.21 -12.55
CA GLU A 36 -10.64 -7.91 -11.99
C GLU A 36 -9.17 -7.57 -12.29
N LEU A 37 -8.26 -8.54 -12.15
CA LEU A 37 -6.85 -8.34 -12.49
C LEU A 37 -6.69 -7.87 -13.93
N LEU A 38 -7.34 -8.55 -14.88
CA LEU A 38 -7.28 -8.19 -16.30
C LEU A 38 -7.78 -6.76 -16.52
N LEU A 39 -8.96 -6.43 -15.97
CA LEU A 39 -9.54 -5.09 -16.07
C LEU A 39 -8.58 -4.01 -15.56
N LEU A 40 -7.99 -4.23 -14.38
CA LEU A 40 -7.09 -3.29 -13.72
C LEU A 40 -5.78 -3.12 -14.49
N LEU A 41 -5.21 -4.20 -15.02
CA LEU A 41 -4.02 -4.15 -15.87
C LEU A 41 -4.30 -3.40 -17.18
N THR A 42 -5.42 -3.65 -17.83
CA THR A 42 -5.82 -2.93 -19.05
C THR A 42 -6.03 -1.44 -18.78
N LYS A 43 -6.71 -1.09 -17.68
CA LYS A 43 -6.89 0.30 -17.22
C LYS A 43 -5.54 0.97 -16.99
N GLN A 44 -4.65 0.33 -16.24
CA GLN A 44 -3.32 0.86 -15.98
C GLN A 44 -2.52 1.01 -17.27
N ALA A 45 -2.52 0.03 -18.17
CA ALA A 45 -1.77 0.09 -19.43
C ALA A 45 -2.15 1.30 -20.30
N ASN A 46 -3.45 1.61 -20.37
CA ASN A 46 -3.99 2.69 -21.20
C ASN A 46 -3.96 4.08 -20.54
N ASN A 47 -3.60 4.18 -19.25
CA ASN A 47 -3.64 5.45 -18.53
C ASN A 47 -2.32 5.73 -17.79
N TYR A 48 -1.41 6.44 -18.48
CA TYR A 48 -0.12 6.83 -17.91
C TYR A 48 -0.25 7.77 -16.70
N GLU A 49 -1.17 8.73 -16.76
CA GLU A 49 -1.38 9.71 -15.69
C GLU A 49 -1.78 9.02 -14.39
N LEU A 50 -2.73 8.09 -14.46
CA LEU A 50 -3.15 7.24 -13.34
C LEU A 50 -1.94 6.50 -12.72
N ARG A 51 -1.14 5.84 -13.56
CA ARG A 51 0.06 5.11 -13.10
C ARG A 51 1.03 6.02 -12.35
N ASN A 52 1.24 7.23 -12.86
CA ASN A 52 2.14 8.21 -12.24
C ASN A 52 1.57 8.71 -10.89
N LEU A 53 0.28 9.03 -10.84
CA LEU A 53 -0.39 9.44 -9.59
C LEU A 53 -0.32 8.34 -8.53
N GLN A 54 -0.61 7.09 -8.89
CA GLN A 54 -0.51 5.93 -7.99
C GLN A 54 0.91 5.73 -7.48
N THR A 55 1.90 5.85 -8.37
CA THR A 55 3.32 5.76 -8.01
C THR A 55 3.72 6.82 -6.97
N ILE A 56 3.30 8.08 -7.19
CA ILE A 56 3.58 9.18 -6.27
C ILE A 56 2.89 8.96 -4.91
N ALA A 57 1.62 8.54 -4.92
CA ALA A 57 0.85 8.27 -3.71
C ALA A 57 1.47 7.12 -2.89
N ALA A 58 1.76 5.99 -3.53
CA ALA A 58 2.40 4.85 -2.89
C ALA A 58 3.76 5.20 -2.29
N ARG A 59 4.58 6.03 -2.99
CA ARG A 59 5.86 6.52 -2.44
C ARG A 59 5.67 7.33 -1.17
N LYS A 60 4.69 8.23 -1.14
CA LYS A 60 4.41 9.05 0.06
C LYS A 60 4.04 8.16 1.24
N THR A 61 3.21 7.15 1.02
CA THR A 61 2.81 6.21 2.07
C THR A 61 3.97 5.33 2.54
N LEU A 62 4.80 4.84 1.63
CA LEU A 62 6.02 4.09 1.98
C LEU A 62 6.96 4.93 2.86
N LEU A 63 7.23 6.17 2.47
CA LEU A 63 8.12 7.08 3.22
C LEU A 63 7.55 7.42 4.60
N LYS A 64 6.22 7.51 4.73
CA LYS A 64 5.55 7.85 5.99
C LYS A 64 5.44 6.68 6.95
N MET A 65 5.05 5.50 6.46
CA MET A 65 4.57 4.39 7.31
C MET A 65 5.47 3.15 7.30
N HIS A 66 6.17 2.91 6.19
CA HIS A 66 6.79 1.60 5.91
C HIS A 66 8.32 1.66 5.82
N THR A 67 8.93 2.70 6.40
CA THR A 67 10.39 2.79 6.52
C THR A 67 10.90 2.17 7.80
N SER A 68 12.12 1.62 7.78
CA SER A 68 12.78 1.12 9.00
C SER A 68 12.92 2.20 10.07
N ARG A 69 13.18 3.46 9.67
CA ARG A 69 13.25 4.60 10.60
C ARG A 69 11.93 4.82 11.31
N HIS A 70 10.81 4.84 10.59
CA HIS A 70 9.49 4.96 11.21
C HIS A 70 9.23 3.79 12.17
N ARG A 71 9.59 2.57 11.77
CA ARG A 71 9.38 1.37 12.60
C ARG A 71 10.18 1.40 13.90
N ILE A 72 11.43 1.84 13.86
CA ILE A 72 12.28 2.03 15.05
C ILE A 72 11.66 3.06 16.00
N ASN A 73 11.16 4.19 15.47
CA ASN A 73 10.51 5.20 16.30
C ASN A 73 9.27 4.64 17.02
N GLN A 74 8.44 3.84 16.33
CA GLN A 74 7.28 3.22 16.96
C GLN A 74 7.68 2.20 18.04
N TYR A 75 8.79 1.49 17.88
CA TYR A 75 9.31 0.61 18.94
C TYR A 75 9.81 1.40 20.15
N HIS A 76 10.44 2.56 19.94
CA HIS A 76 10.78 3.45 21.06
C HIS A 76 9.53 3.96 21.78
N GLU A 77 8.50 4.42 21.04
CA GLU A 77 7.22 4.84 21.65
C GLU A 77 6.54 3.71 22.42
N TRP A 78 6.64 2.47 21.93
CA TRP A 78 6.13 1.31 22.63
C TRP A 78 6.88 1.05 23.93
N ILE A 79 8.21 1.07 23.91
CA ILE A 79 9.05 0.85 25.10
C ILE A 79 8.85 1.97 26.14
N ASP A 80 8.86 3.22 25.70
CA ASP A 80 8.89 4.38 26.60
C ASP A 80 7.50 4.75 27.12
N LYS A 81 6.44 4.51 26.33
CA LYS A 81 5.09 5.02 26.58
C LYS A 81 4.00 3.94 26.54
N ASN A 82 4.37 2.68 26.32
CA ASN A 82 3.44 1.56 26.12
C ASN A 82 2.43 1.80 24.97
N ILE A 83 2.80 2.60 23.96
CA ILE A 83 1.98 2.84 22.77
C ILE A 83 2.32 1.78 21.71
N ALA A 84 1.38 0.88 21.43
CA ALA A 84 1.63 -0.22 20.48
C ALA A 84 1.92 0.31 19.05
N PRO A 85 2.86 -0.29 18.31
CA PRO A 85 3.13 0.07 16.93
C PRO A 85 1.91 -0.16 16.02
N THR A 86 1.67 0.75 15.09
CA THR A 86 0.67 0.57 14.02
C THR A 86 1.33 0.26 12.69
N PHE A 87 0.78 -0.71 11.97
CA PHE A 87 1.24 -1.14 10.64
C PHE A 87 0.29 -0.68 9.53
N TYR A 88 -0.89 -0.20 9.90
CA TYR A 88 -1.97 0.15 8.98
C TYR A 88 -2.10 1.66 8.85
N LEU A 89 -2.67 2.09 7.74
CA LEU A 89 -3.13 3.46 7.60
C LEU A 89 -4.20 3.77 8.68
N PRO A 90 -4.17 4.98 9.27
CA PRO A 90 -5.18 5.43 10.23
C PRO A 90 -6.54 5.65 9.56
#